data_AF-A0AAD9GXR2-F1
#
_entry.id   AF-A0AAD9GXR2-F1
#
_cell.length_a   1.000
_cell.length_b   1.000
_cell.length_c   1.000
_cell.angle_alpha   90.00
_cell.angle_beta   90.00
_cell.angle_gamma   90.00
#
_symmetry.space_group_name_H-M   'P 1'
#
loop_
_entity.id
_entity.type
_entity.pdbx_description
1 polymer ?
#
loop_
_entity_poly.entity_id
_entity_poly.type
_entity_poly.pdbx_seq_one_letter_code
_entity_poly.pdbx_strand_id
1 'polypeptide(L)'
;MTEEDKKQAVDVGSDGEEDAPQEQVKSKKDESSAMEKLTDLVEEKQMDENKMKEAFQALRKQEEADKEAERLLEKKLAAVKVNKDDVALVAQEMELTTQQADRKLREADGDVVKCLSTLVSA
;
A
#
# COMPACT_ATOMS: atom_id res chain seq x y z
N MET A 1 -29.22 -43.83 47.45
CA MET A 1 -30.66 -43.59 47.19
C MET A 1 -30.73 -42.17 46.67
N THR A 2 -31.04 -41.85 45.42
CA THR A 2 -31.63 -42.59 44.29
C THR A 2 -31.30 -41.82 42.99
N GLU A 3 -31.15 -42.56 41.89
CA GLU A 3 -31.29 -42.09 40.50
C GLU A 3 -32.68 -41.48 40.25
N GLU A 4 -32.74 -40.47 39.38
CA GLU A 4 -33.85 -40.06 38.49
C GLU A 4 -33.30 -38.80 37.73
N ASP A 5 -33.38 -38.60 36.42
CA ASP A 5 -34.36 -39.09 35.46
C ASP A 5 -33.85 -38.98 34.01
N LYS A 6 -34.49 -39.78 33.17
CA LYS A 6 -34.21 -40.07 31.78
C LYS A 6 -35.08 -39.19 30.87
N LYS A 7 -34.66 -39.09 29.59
CA LYS A 7 -35.45 -38.66 28.40
C LYS A 7 -35.48 -37.14 28.20
N GLN A 8 -35.50 -36.59 26.99
CA GLN A 8 -36.06 -37.12 25.75
C GLN A 8 -35.52 -36.34 24.54
N ALA A 9 -35.23 -37.05 23.46
CA ALA A 9 -35.07 -36.50 22.12
C ALA A 9 -36.45 -36.31 21.46
N VAL A 10 -36.62 -35.22 20.72
CA VAL A 10 -37.52 -34.93 19.55
C VAL A 10 -37.23 -33.45 19.21
N ASP A 11 -37.22 -32.93 17.99
CA ASP A 11 -37.96 -33.25 16.77
C ASP A 11 -37.26 -32.61 15.55
N VAL A 12 -37.61 -33.17 14.39
CA VAL A 12 -37.20 -32.92 13.01
C VAL A 12 -37.65 -31.56 12.47
N GLY A 13 -36.87 -31.01 11.53
CA GLY A 13 -37.45 -30.56 10.26
C GLY A 13 -37.31 -29.08 9.87
N SER A 14 -36.73 -28.90 8.67
CA SER A 14 -37.07 -27.92 7.62
C SER A 14 -37.12 -26.43 8.00
N ASP A 15 -36.25 -25.61 7.40
CA ASP A 15 -36.58 -24.96 6.12
C ASP A 15 -35.38 -24.14 5.64
N GLY A 16 -35.09 -24.24 4.34
CA GLY A 16 -34.17 -23.31 3.69
C GLY A 16 -34.93 -22.03 3.35
N GLU A 17 -34.41 -20.88 3.75
CA GLU A 17 -34.82 -19.61 3.17
C GLU A 17 -33.60 -18.69 3.02
N GLU A 18 -33.49 -18.13 1.82
CA GLU A 18 -32.43 -17.26 1.34
C GLU A 18 -32.55 -15.85 1.93
N ASP A 19 -31.37 -15.21 2.03
CA ASP A 19 -31.09 -13.77 1.94
C ASP A 19 -31.95 -12.76 2.73
N ALA A 20 -31.39 -12.32 3.86
CA ALA A 20 -31.49 -10.94 4.31
C ALA A 20 -30.18 -10.57 5.04
N PRO A 21 -29.52 -9.44 4.73
CA PRO A 21 -28.40 -8.96 5.54
C PRO A 21 -28.96 -8.38 6.84
N GLN A 22 -29.24 -9.26 7.81
CA GLN A 22 -29.48 -8.84 9.17
C GLN A 22 -28.14 -8.42 9.78
N GLU A 23 -28.07 -7.15 10.17
CA GLU A 23 -26.95 -6.59 10.92
C GLU A 23 -26.87 -7.27 12.30
N GLN A 24 -26.23 -8.43 12.35
CA GLN A 24 -26.02 -9.18 13.58
C GLN A 24 -24.99 -8.41 14.41
N VAL A 25 -25.42 -7.96 15.59
CA VAL A 25 -24.54 -7.41 16.62
C VAL A 25 -23.49 -8.48 16.94
N LYS A 26 -22.26 -8.29 16.43
CA LYS A 26 -21.18 -9.28 16.57
C LYS A 26 -20.88 -9.49 18.04
N SER A 27 -21.05 -10.72 18.49
CA SER A 27 -20.73 -11.12 19.86
C SER A 27 -19.22 -11.28 19.98
N LYS A 28 -18.66 -11.13 21.20
CA LYS A 28 -17.23 -11.46 21.47
C LYS A 28 -16.84 -12.87 21.02
N LYS A 29 -17.81 -13.79 21.00
CA LYS A 29 -17.64 -15.16 20.51
C LYS A 29 -17.48 -15.22 19.00
N ASP A 30 -18.18 -14.36 18.26
CA ASP A 30 -18.08 -14.27 16.80
C ASP A 30 -16.71 -13.67 16.42
N GLU A 31 -16.23 -12.66 17.16
CA GLU A 31 -14.86 -12.12 16.99
C GLU A 31 -13.77 -13.16 17.29
N SER A 32 -13.91 -13.94 18.36
CA SER A 32 -12.97 -15.02 18.69
C SER A 32 -12.91 -16.07 17.59
N SER A 33 -14.07 -16.51 17.08
CA SER A 33 -14.13 -17.50 16.00
C SER A 33 -13.59 -16.98 14.67
N ALA A 34 -13.74 -15.67 14.40
CA ALA A 34 -13.15 -15.03 13.22
C ALA A 34 -11.62 -14.94 13.35
N MET A 35 -11.10 -14.69 14.56
CA MET A 35 -9.65 -14.69 14.82
C MET A 35 -9.05 -16.09 14.61
N GLU A 36 -9.71 -17.14 15.07
CA GLU A 36 -9.26 -18.53 14.87
C GLU A 36 -9.22 -18.91 13.38
N LYS A 37 -10.20 -18.46 12.59
CA LYS A 37 -10.25 -18.67 11.13
C LYS A 37 -9.13 -17.97 10.37
N LEU A 38 -8.60 -16.84 10.87
CA LEU A 38 -7.46 -16.16 10.25
C LEU A 38 -6.16 -16.95 10.39
N THR A 39 -6.06 -17.82 11.40
CA THR A 39 -4.89 -18.66 11.67
C THR A 39 -5.05 -20.10 11.17
N ASP A 40 -6.17 -20.42 10.54
CA ASP A 40 -6.43 -21.75 10.02
C ASP A 40 -5.49 -22.06 8.85
N LEU A 41 -4.99 -23.30 8.79
CA LEU A 41 -4.05 -23.72 7.75
C LEU A 41 -4.83 -24.02 6.47
N VAL A 42 -4.78 -23.10 5.53
CA VAL A 42 -5.38 -23.27 4.19
C VAL A 42 -4.30 -23.61 3.18
N GLU A 43 -4.53 -24.63 2.37
CA GLU A 43 -3.66 -25.00 1.26
C GLU A 43 -3.64 -23.89 0.20
N GLU A 44 -2.44 -23.50 -0.24
CA GLU A 44 -2.29 -22.47 -1.25
C GLU A 44 -2.92 -22.92 -2.58
N LYS A 45 -3.83 -22.09 -3.10
CA LYS A 45 -4.45 -22.35 -4.40
C LYS A 45 -3.39 -22.27 -5.49
N GLN A 46 -3.11 -23.40 -6.14
CA GLN A 46 -2.19 -23.44 -7.28
C GLN A 46 -2.72 -22.57 -8.42
N MET A 47 -1.89 -21.61 -8.84
CA MET A 47 -2.13 -20.82 -10.05
C MET A 47 -1.48 -21.48 -11.26
N ASP A 48 -1.97 -21.13 -12.45
CA ASP A 48 -1.41 -21.58 -13.72
C ASP A 48 0.01 -21.00 -13.91
N GLU A 49 1.02 -21.88 -13.91
CA GLU A 49 2.43 -21.51 -14.03
C GLU A 49 2.73 -20.72 -15.31
N ASN A 50 2.00 -20.98 -16.40
CA ASN A 50 2.26 -20.32 -17.68
C ASN A 50 1.82 -18.86 -17.61
N LYS A 51 0.66 -18.59 -17.00
CA LYS A 51 0.17 -17.23 -16.77
C LYS A 51 1.06 -16.47 -15.80
N MET A 52 1.60 -17.12 -14.77
CA MET A 52 2.60 -16.51 -13.90
C MET A 52 3.85 -16.11 -14.68
N LYS A 53 4.43 -17.02 -15.49
CA LYS A 53 5.64 -16.75 -16.27
C LYS A 53 5.46 -15.56 -17.22
N GLU A 54 4.32 -15.49 -17.92
CA GLU A 54 3.98 -14.35 -18.79
C GLU A 54 3.84 -13.04 -18.01
N ALA A 55 3.12 -13.05 -16.88
CA ALA A 55 2.97 -11.89 -16.02
C ALA A 55 4.31 -11.41 -15.44
N PHE A 56 5.18 -12.32 -15.00
CA PHE A 56 6.53 -11.99 -14.52
C PHE A 56 7.41 -11.41 -15.61
N GLN A 57 7.29 -11.87 -16.87
CA GLN A 57 8.01 -11.28 -17.99
C GLN A 57 7.50 -9.87 -18.33
N ALA A 58 6.18 -9.65 -18.27
CA ALA A 58 5.59 -8.33 -18.46
C ALA A 58 6.06 -7.34 -17.37
N LEU A 59 6.06 -7.77 -16.10
CA LEU A 59 6.56 -6.97 -14.98
C LEU A 59 8.05 -6.65 -15.13
N ARG A 60 8.89 -7.63 -15.48
CA ARG A 60 10.32 -7.38 -15.70
C ARG A 60 10.58 -6.38 -16.81
N LYS A 61 9.84 -6.48 -17.92
CA LYS A 61 9.97 -5.54 -19.03
C LYS A 61 9.57 -4.12 -18.63
N GLN A 62 8.55 -3.99 -17.77
CA GLN A 62 8.15 -2.71 -17.21
C GLN A 62 9.19 -2.17 -16.23
N GLU A 63 9.70 -3.00 -15.31
CA GLU A 63 10.76 -2.62 -14.37
C GLU A 63 12.05 -2.18 -15.06
N GLU A 64 12.43 -2.83 -16.16
CA GLU A 64 13.61 -2.44 -16.94
C GLU A 64 13.43 -1.05 -17.58
N ALA A 65 12.25 -0.77 -18.15
CA ALA A 65 11.94 0.53 -18.71
C ALA A 65 11.92 1.64 -17.63
N ASP A 66 11.35 1.34 -16.46
CA ASP A 66 11.30 2.28 -15.34
C ASP A 66 12.70 2.54 -14.77
N LYS A 67 13.53 1.50 -14.60
CA LYS A 67 14.94 1.64 -14.18
C LYS A 67 15.77 2.47 -15.15
N GLU A 68 15.55 2.34 -16.46
CA GLU A 68 16.25 3.16 -17.44
C GLU A 68 15.82 4.63 -17.39
N ALA A 69 14.53 4.89 -17.19
CA ALA A 69 13.99 6.24 -17.03
C ALA A 69 14.51 6.89 -15.74
N GLU A 70 14.50 6.16 -14.62
CA GLU A 70 15.05 6.61 -13.34
C GLU A 70 16.54 6.91 -13.46
N ARG A 71 17.33 6.02 -14.07
CA ARG A 71 18.77 6.25 -14.29
C ARG A 71 19.04 7.51 -15.12
N LEU A 72 18.19 7.83 -16.09
CA LEU A 72 18.32 9.05 -16.88
C LEU A 72 17.92 10.30 -16.09
N LEU A 73 16.90 10.22 -15.24
CA LEU A 73 16.53 11.30 -14.34
C LEU A 73 17.59 11.54 -13.27
N GLU A 74 18.11 10.50 -12.65
CA GLU A 74 19.21 10.58 -11.67
C GLU A 74 20.48 11.17 -12.29
N LYS A 75 20.84 10.77 -13.51
CA LYS A 75 21.98 11.39 -14.22
C LYS A 75 21.76 12.87 -14.48
N LYS A 76 20.53 13.27 -14.83
CA LYS A 76 20.20 14.69 -15.03
C LYS A 76 20.30 15.45 -13.71
N LEU A 77 19.68 14.95 -12.63
CA LEU A 77 19.71 15.58 -11.30
C LEU A 77 21.12 15.61 -10.67
N ALA A 78 21.95 14.60 -10.91
CA ALA A 78 23.33 14.55 -10.41
C ALA A 78 24.30 15.43 -11.20
N ALA A 79 24.00 15.74 -12.46
CA ALA A 79 24.81 16.63 -13.29
C ALA A 79 24.55 18.12 -12.98
N VAL A 80 23.44 18.44 -12.30
CA VAL A 80 23.13 19.82 -11.89
C VAL A 80 24.11 20.26 -10.81
N LYS A 81 25.00 21.18 -11.15
CA LYS A 81 25.85 21.88 -10.19
C LYS A 81 25.01 22.96 -9.50
N VAL A 82 24.71 22.76 -8.23
CA VAL A 82 24.00 23.74 -7.40
C VAL A 82 25.02 24.55 -6.59
N ASN A 83 24.88 25.88 -6.57
CA ASN A 83 25.70 26.74 -5.73
C ASN A 83 25.16 26.76 -4.30
N LYS A 84 26.06 26.80 -3.32
CA LYS A 84 25.68 26.87 -1.90
C LYS A 84 24.98 28.18 -1.52
N ASP A 85 25.33 29.27 -2.19
CA ASP A 85 24.73 30.59 -1.95
C ASP A 85 23.27 30.61 -2.40
N ASP A 86 22.96 29.98 -3.53
CA ASP A 86 21.60 29.82 -4.05
C ASP A 86 20.73 28.97 -3.11
N VAL A 87 21.31 27.90 -2.53
CA VAL A 87 20.64 27.08 -1.50
C VAL A 87 20.34 27.88 -0.25
N ALA A 88 21.30 28.70 0.22
CA ALA A 88 21.11 29.55 1.38
C ALA A 88 20.04 30.61 1.15
N LEU A 89 20.02 31.23 -0.02
CA LEU A 89 19.01 32.21 -0.42
C LEU A 89 17.61 31.59 -0.40
N VAL A 90 17.42 30.45 -1.08
CA VAL A 90 16.11 29.78 -1.13
C VAL A 90 15.68 29.27 0.25
N ALA A 91 16.60 28.71 1.04
CA ALA A 91 16.29 28.26 2.40
C ALA A 91 15.85 29.42 3.30
N GLN A 92 16.47 30.58 3.17
CA GLN A 92 16.12 31.77 3.94
C GLN A 92 14.79 32.38 3.50
N GLU A 93 14.59 32.62 2.21
CA GLU A 93 13.41 33.34 1.72
C GLU A 93 12.13 32.49 1.73
N MET A 94 12.25 31.18 1.50
CA MET A 94 11.09 30.27 1.52
C MET A 94 10.92 29.56 2.86
N GLU A 95 11.72 29.90 3.87
CA GLU A 95 11.73 29.28 5.20
C GLU A 95 11.81 27.74 5.15
N LEU A 96 12.63 27.21 4.23
CA LEU A 96 12.83 25.78 4.04
C LEU A 96 14.11 25.29 4.72
N THR A 97 14.15 24.00 5.05
CA THR A 97 15.43 23.39 5.46
C THR A 97 16.40 23.38 4.28
N THR A 98 17.71 23.47 4.56
CA THR A 98 18.75 23.46 3.53
C THR A 98 18.69 22.22 2.63
N GLN A 99 18.27 21.06 3.18
CA GLN A 99 18.06 19.83 2.43
C GLN A 99 16.88 19.92 1.45
N GLN A 100 15.78 20.55 1.87
CA GLN A 100 14.62 20.76 1.00
C GLN A 100 14.93 21.78 -0.10
N ALA A 101 15.64 22.87 0.23
CA ALA A 101 16.06 23.88 -0.73
C ALA A 101 17.01 23.30 -1.79
N ASP A 102 17.99 22.50 -1.40
CA ASP A 102 18.91 21.83 -2.34
C ASP A 102 18.16 20.88 -3.28
N ARG A 103 17.22 20.09 -2.74
CA ARG A 103 16.38 19.20 -3.56
C ARG A 103 15.57 19.97 -4.59
N LYS A 104 14.91 21.06 -4.17
CA LYS A 104 14.10 21.91 -5.05
C LYS A 104 14.92 22.62 -6.11
N LEU A 105 16.13 23.05 -5.77
CA LEU A 105 17.06 23.63 -6.75
C LEU A 105 17.56 22.59 -7.76
N ARG A 106 17.81 21.33 -7.35
CA ARG A 106 18.14 20.25 -8.29
C ARG A 106 16.98 19.90 -9.21
N GLU A 107 15.74 19.90 -8.69
CA GLU A 107 14.51 19.73 -9.49
C GLU A 107 14.34 20.87 -10.52
N ALA A 108 14.85 22.06 -10.23
CA ALA A 108 14.82 23.24 -11.10
C ALA A 108 16.10 23.43 -11.94
N ASP A 109 16.96 22.42 -12.07
CA ASP A 109 18.21 22.47 -12.84
C ASP A 109 19.22 23.53 -12.35
N GLY A 110 19.16 23.92 -11.07
CA GLY A 110 20.02 24.95 -10.48
C GLY A 110 19.60 26.38 -10.80
N ASP A 111 18.45 26.57 -11.45
CA ASP A 111 17.88 27.89 -11.73
C ASP A 111 17.03 28.37 -10.53
N VAL A 112 17.51 29.40 -9.86
CA VAL A 112 16.86 30.03 -8.70
C VAL A 112 15.50 30.62 -9.07
N VAL A 113 15.39 31.26 -10.25
CA VAL A 113 14.15 31.93 -10.67
C VAL A 113 13.09 30.87 -10.98
N LYS A 114 13.46 29.82 -11.71
CA LYS A 114 12.56 28.70 -12.00
C LYS A 114 12.13 27.98 -10.72
N CYS A 115 13.05 27.77 -9.78
CA CYS A 115 12.76 27.17 -8.47
C CYS A 115 11.73 27.99 -7.69
N LEU A 116 12.00 29.29 -7.48
CA LEU A 116 11.11 30.20 -6.75
C LEU A 116 9.74 30.32 -7.45
N SER A 117 9.73 30.44 -8.78
CA SER A 117 8.47 30.50 -9.54
C SER A 117 7.62 29.24 -9.35
N THR A 118 8.27 28.07 -9.32
CA THR A 118 7.59 26.78 -9.09
C THR A 118 7.08 26.69 -7.66
N LEU A 119 7.83 27.16 -6.66
CA LEU A 119 7.42 27.14 -5.25
C LEU A 119 6.25 28.09 -4.96
N VAL A 120 6.15 29.20 -5.69
CA VAL A 120 5.05 30.18 -5.54
C VAL A 120 3.80 29.76 -6.34
N SER A 121 3.98 29.05 -7.46
CA SER A 121 2.88 28.63 -8.33
C SER A 121 2.32 27.23 -8.01
N ALA A 122 2.99 26.48 -7.13
CA ALA A 122 2.56 25.17 -6.64
C ALA A 122 1.47 25.31 -5.58
#